data_AF-M6RNJ2-F1
#
_entry.id   AF-M6RNJ2-F1
#
_cell.length_a   1.000
_cell.length_b   1.000
_cell.length_c   1.000
_cell.angle_alpha   90.00
_cell.angle_beta   90.00
_cell.angle_gamma   90.00
#
_symmetry.space_group_name_H-M   'P 1'
#
loop_
_entity.id
_entity.type
_entity.pdbx_description
1 polymer ?
#
loop_
_entity_poly.entity_id
_entity_poly.type
_entity_poly.pdbx_seq_one_letter_code
_entity_poly.pdbx_strand_id
1 'polypeptide(L)'
;MIHPTFSGDPLSQNYSFYGSSICQGYECRNMERKSSLFWENLLGEMELDSFTYSAIASDYKTLDLIEETFFQKGISIEVLFQSKKDLLKRLILRKINQNVAMMNTSFEIPMEEKSGSAIQRLTQRLNLISAPNLLNEINL
;
A
#
# COMPACT_ATOMS: atom_id res chain seq x y z
N MET A 1 11.80 -27.91 9.34
CA MET A 1 12.07 -26.62 8.67
C MET A 1 11.78 -25.51 9.65
N ILE A 2 12.77 -24.67 9.96
CA ILE A 2 12.65 -23.56 10.92
C ILE A 2 12.23 -22.31 10.13
N HIS A 3 11.16 -21.66 10.58
CA HIS A 3 10.62 -20.46 9.94
C HIS A 3 11.66 -19.31 10.01
N PRO A 4 11.84 -18.48 8.96
CA PRO A 4 12.84 -17.41 8.91
C PRO A 4 12.72 -16.36 10.02
N THR A 5 11.54 -16.24 10.63
CA THR A 5 11.30 -15.35 11.79
C THR A 5 12.13 -15.73 13.02
N PHE A 6 12.60 -16.98 13.12
CA PHE A 6 13.39 -17.42 14.28
C PHE A 6 14.89 -17.17 14.13
N SER A 7 15.40 -16.88 12.93
CA SER A 7 16.86 -16.77 12.71
C SER A 7 17.41 -15.36 12.79
N GLY A 8 16.61 -14.30 12.54
CA GLY A 8 17.05 -12.91 12.65
C GLY A 8 18.25 -12.49 11.77
N ASP A 9 18.75 -13.39 10.91
CA ASP A 9 19.93 -13.19 10.07
C ASP A 9 19.51 -12.79 8.64
N PRO A 10 19.78 -11.55 8.21
CA PRO A 10 19.44 -11.05 6.87
C PRO A 10 20.27 -11.70 5.76
N LEU A 11 21.36 -12.42 6.08
CA LEU A 11 22.20 -13.16 5.14
C LEU A 11 21.83 -14.65 5.05
N SER A 12 20.82 -15.12 5.80
CA SER A 12 20.41 -16.50 5.69
C SER A 12 19.91 -16.78 4.26
N GLN A 13 20.41 -17.87 3.65
CA GLN A 13 19.98 -18.29 2.30
C GLN A 13 18.44 -18.45 2.22
N ASN A 14 17.78 -18.75 3.33
CA ASN A 14 16.33 -18.82 3.43
C ASN A 14 15.64 -17.46 3.32
N TYR A 15 16.28 -16.36 3.75
CA TYR A 15 15.72 -15.00 3.61
C TYR A 15 15.74 -14.54 2.15
N SER A 16 16.84 -14.81 1.44
CA SER A 16 17.00 -14.41 0.03
C SER A 16 16.21 -15.29 -0.94
N PHE A 17 16.09 -16.60 -0.66
CA PHE A 17 15.36 -17.52 -1.53
C PHE A 17 13.84 -17.42 -1.30
N TYR A 18 13.36 -17.39 -0.05
CA TYR A 18 11.91 -17.22 0.19
C TYR A 18 11.44 -15.79 -0.05
N GLY A 19 12.23 -14.76 0.31
CA GLY A 19 11.83 -13.36 0.10
C GLY A 19 11.67 -12.97 -1.37
N SER A 20 12.57 -13.42 -2.25
CA SER A 20 12.46 -13.16 -3.70
C SER A 20 11.53 -14.14 -4.42
N SER A 21 11.54 -15.43 -4.06
CA SER A 21 10.68 -16.43 -4.72
C SER A 21 9.21 -16.34 -4.30
N ILE A 22 8.89 -15.79 -3.12
CA ILE A 22 7.49 -15.54 -2.74
C ILE A 22 6.92 -14.38 -3.55
N CYS A 23 7.67 -13.32 -3.81
CA CYS A 23 7.18 -12.22 -4.65
C CYS A 23 7.25 -12.53 -6.16
N GLN A 24 8.11 -13.46 -6.59
CA GLN A 24 8.18 -13.91 -8.00
C GLN A 24 7.27 -15.11 -8.31
N GLY A 25 6.88 -15.89 -7.30
CA GLY A 25 6.10 -17.13 -7.45
C GLY A 25 4.68 -17.09 -6.90
N TYR A 26 4.37 -16.18 -5.96
CA TYR A 26 2.98 -15.94 -5.57
C TYR A 26 2.43 -14.77 -6.36
N GLU A 27 1.35 -15.04 -7.07
CA GLU A 27 0.32 -14.10 -7.53
C GLU A 27 0.01 -13.09 -6.42
N CYS A 28 0.80 -12.01 -6.37
CA CYS A 28 0.57 -10.96 -5.40
C CYS A 28 -0.77 -10.32 -5.76
N ARG A 29 -1.68 -10.24 -4.79
CA ARG A 29 -3.01 -9.62 -4.96
C ARG A 29 -2.95 -8.23 -5.58
N ASN A 30 -1.80 -7.54 -5.53
CA ASN A 30 -1.57 -6.24 -6.19
C ASN A 30 -1.26 -6.35 -7.68
N MET A 31 -0.60 -7.41 -8.12
CA MET A 31 -0.26 -7.66 -9.52
C MET A 31 -1.50 -8.09 -10.34
N GLU A 32 -2.42 -8.85 -9.72
CA GLU A 32 -3.67 -9.29 -10.35
C GLU A 32 -4.79 -8.24 -10.38
N ARG A 33 -4.55 -7.05 -9.83
CA ARG A 33 -5.56 -6.00 -9.80
C ARG A 33 -5.78 -5.44 -11.19
N LYS A 34 -7.02 -5.13 -11.51
CA LYS A 34 -7.34 -4.34 -12.72
C LYS A 34 -6.62 -2.98 -12.71
N SER A 35 -6.34 -2.44 -11.53
CA SER A 35 -5.66 -1.17 -11.31
C SER A 35 -4.14 -1.27 -11.16
N SER A 36 -3.56 -2.46 -11.29
CA SER A 36 -2.12 -2.69 -11.06
C SER A 36 -1.26 -1.76 -11.90
N LEU A 37 -1.54 -1.69 -13.20
CA LEU A 37 -0.84 -0.81 -14.14
C LEU A 37 -0.94 0.68 -13.77
N PHE A 38 -2.08 1.12 -13.24
CA PHE A 38 -2.25 2.52 -12.80
C PHE A 38 -1.36 2.83 -11.58
N TRP A 39 -1.28 1.90 -10.63
CA TRP A 39 -0.40 2.02 -9.47
C TRP A 39 1.08 1.94 -9.84
N GLU A 40 1.47 0.99 -10.69
CA GLU A 40 2.85 0.86 -11.18
C GLU A 40 3.32 2.15 -11.86
N ASN A 41 2.49 2.71 -12.76
CA ASN A 41 2.78 3.98 -13.41
C ASN A 41 2.88 5.14 -12.40
N LEU A 42 1.96 5.21 -11.43
CA LEU A 42 1.99 6.25 -10.41
C LEU A 42 3.26 6.18 -9.55
N LEU A 43 3.63 4.98 -9.09
CA LEU A 43 4.77 4.74 -8.22
C LEU A 43 6.10 4.89 -8.99
N GLY A 44 6.14 4.51 -10.25
CA GLY A 44 7.30 4.70 -11.13
C GLY A 44 7.67 6.17 -11.31
N GLU A 45 6.69 7.08 -11.24
CA GLU A 45 6.92 8.52 -11.29
C GLU A 45 7.35 9.15 -9.95
N MET A 46 7.42 8.38 -8.87
CA MET A 46 7.77 8.89 -7.53
C MET A 46 9.25 8.74 -7.21
N GLU A 47 10.08 8.22 -8.13
CA GLU A 47 11.53 8.02 -7.96
C GLU A 47 11.90 7.34 -6.64
N LEU A 48 11.09 6.37 -6.21
CA LEU A 48 11.29 5.65 -4.94
C LEU A 48 12.46 4.67 -5.06
N ASP A 49 13.20 4.49 -3.96
CA ASP A 49 14.16 3.40 -3.87
C ASP A 49 13.46 2.03 -3.97
N SER A 50 14.20 0.99 -4.37
CA SER A 50 13.64 -0.34 -4.63
C SER A 50 12.97 -0.97 -3.41
N PHE A 51 13.44 -0.68 -2.20
CA PHE A 51 12.84 -1.19 -0.96
C PHE A 51 11.51 -0.50 -0.69
N THR A 52 11.47 0.84 -0.74
CA THR A 52 10.25 1.62 -0.54
C THR A 52 9.21 1.32 -1.60
N TYR A 53 9.61 1.22 -2.87
CA TYR A 53 8.72 0.81 -3.96
C TYR A 53 8.08 -0.55 -3.66
N SER A 54 8.89 -1.56 -3.33
CA SER A 54 8.39 -2.92 -3.09
C SER A 54 7.47 -3.00 -1.88
N ALA A 55 7.77 -2.24 -0.82
CA ALA A 55 6.93 -2.15 0.37
C ALA A 55 5.55 -1.51 0.07
N ILE A 56 5.51 -0.45 -0.73
CA ILE A 56 4.24 0.20 -1.11
C ILE A 56 3.47 -0.67 -2.11
N ALA A 57 4.16 -1.20 -3.12
CA ALA A 57 3.57 -2.05 -4.15
C ALA A 57 3.04 -3.38 -3.60
N SER A 58 3.43 -3.80 -2.38
CA SER A 58 2.88 -4.98 -1.69
C SER A 58 1.82 -4.64 -0.62
N ASP A 59 1.61 -3.36 -0.31
CA ASP A 59 0.63 -2.90 0.68
C ASP A 59 -0.79 -2.81 0.08
N TYR A 60 -1.32 -3.99 -0.23
CA TYR A 60 -2.65 -4.18 -0.82
C TYR A 60 -3.76 -3.51 -0.01
N LYS A 61 -3.62 -3.44 1.32
CA LYS A 61 -4.62 -2.87 2.22
C LYS A 61 -4.68 -1.35 2.14
N THR A 62 -3.54 -0.67 1.99
CA THR A 62 -3.55 0.79 1.76
C THR A 62 -4.16 1.11 0.41
N LEU A 63 -3.70 0.43 -0.64
CA LEU A 63 -4.16 0.69 -2.00
C LEU A 63 -5.66 0.40 -2.16
N ASP A 64 -6.16 -0.72 -1.61
CA ASP A 64 -7.60 -1.04 -1.60
C ASP A 64 -8.42 0.02 -0.86
N LEU A 65 -7.93 0.49 0.30
CA LEU A 65 -8.65 1.51 1.05
C LEU A 65 -8.73 2.85 0.30
N ILE A 66 -7.69 3.19 -0.46
CA ILE A 66 -7.71 4.39 -1.31
C ILE A 66 -8.75 4.20 -2.41
N GLU A 67 -8.69 3.11 -3.16
CA GLU A 67 -9.64 2.81 -4.24
C GLU A 67 -11.08 2.77 -3.73
N GLU A 68 -11.34 2.04 -2.64
CA GLU A 68 -12.66 1.90 -2.03
C GLU A 68 -13.20 3.25 -1.54
N THR A 69 -12.34 4.11 -0.97
CA THR A 69 -12.75 5.44 -0.51
C THR A 69 -13.27 6.32 -1.66
N PHE A 70 -12.59 6.30 -2.80
CA PHE A 70 -13.00 7.08 -3.97
C PHE A 70 -14.14 6.43 -4.75
N PHE A 71 -14.18 5.09 -4.78
CA PHE A 71 -15.29 4.34 -5.34
C PHE A 71 -16.60 4.62 -4.60
N GLN A 72 -16.60 4.64 -3.27
CA GLN A 72 -17.76 5.02 -2.45
C GLN A 72 -18.22 6.47 -2.69
N LYS A 73 -17.34 7.32 -3.24
CA LYS A 73 -17.65 8.69 -3.66
C LYS A 73 -18.10 8.80 -5.13
N GLY A 74 -18.25 7.68 -5.83
CA GLY A 74 -18.68 7.64 -7.22
C GLY A 74 -17.60 7.97 -8.25
N ILE A 75 -16.32 7.96 -7.85
CA ILE A 75 -15.19 8.22 -8.74
C ILE A 75 -14.67 6.88 -9.26
N SER A 76 -14.65 6.71 -10.59
CA SER A 76 -14.06 5.51 -11.21
C SER A 76 -12.55 5.52 -11.08
N ILE A 77 -11.92 4.36 -11.22
CA ILE A 77 -10.47 4.24 -11.06
C ILE A 77 -9.71 5.03 -12.13
N GLU A 78 -10.19 5.04 -13.36
CA GLU A 78 -9.58 5.78 -14.46
C GLU A 78 -9.61 7.29 -14.18
N VAL A 79 -10.76 7.80 -13.72
CA VAL A 79 -10.92 9.21 -13.34
C VAL A 79 -10.05 9.54 -12.14
N LEU A 80 -9.93 8.64 -11.16
CA LEU A 80 -9.09 8.82 -9.98
C LEU A 80 -7.62 9.08 -10.35
N PHE A 81 -7.05 8.23 -11.20
CA PHE A 81 -5.65 8.33 -11.62
C PHE A 81 -5.38 9.46 -12.62
N GLN A 82 -6.40 9.94 -13.34
CA GLN A 82 -6.28 11.11 -14.21
C GLN A 82 -6.42 12.43 -13.46
N SER A 83 -7.42 12.55 -12.57
CA SER A 83 -7.81 13.84 -11.96
C SER A 83 -7.19 14.10 -10.58
N LYS A 84 -6.93 13.05 -9.79
CA LYS A 84 -6.44 13.17 -8.41
C LYS A 84 -5.06 12.54 -8.22
N LYS A 85 -4.28 12.43 -9.30
CA LYS A 85 -2.93 11.84 -9.30
C LYS A 85 -1.98 12.42 -8.24
N ASP A 86 -1.96 13.74 -8.12
CA ASP A 86 -1.12 14.43 -7.13
C ASP A 86 -1.55 14.12 -5.69
N LEU A 87 -2.86 14.05 -5.44
CA LEU A 87 -3.40 13.63 -4.15
C LEU A 87 -2.98 12.19 -3.82
N LEU A 88 -3.04 11.27 -4.79
CA LEU A 88 -2.57 9.90 -4.60
C LEU A 88 -1.09 9.86 -4.22
N LYS A 89 -0.22 10.60 -4.93
CA LYS A 89 1.21 10.69 -4.58
C LYS A 89 1.41 11.20 -3.16
N ARG A 90 0.66 12.24 -2.75
CA ARG A 90 0.73 12.76 -1.37
C ARG A 90 0.25 11.77 -0.31
N LEU A 91 -0.77 10.94 -0.62
CA LEU A 91 -1.20 9.86 0.28
C LEU A 91 -0.13 8.78 0.44
N ILE A 92 0.55 8.41 -0.65
CA ILE A 92 1.67 7.46 -0.61
C ILE A 92 2.86 8.07 0.14
N LEU A 93 3.21 9.33 -0.10
CA LEU A 93 4.27 10.00 0.66
C LEU A 93 3.93 10.09 2.15
N ARG A 94 2.66 10.33 2.51
CA ARG A 94 2.23 10.31 3.92
C ARG A 94 2.48 8.94 4.55
N LYS A 95 2.13 7.86 3.84
CA LYS A 95 2.37 6.48 4.25
C LYS A 95 3.86 6.20 4.46
N ILE A 96 4.72 6.65 3.55
CA ILE A 96 6.18 6.52 3.63
C ILE A 96 6.71 7.28 4.84
N ASN A 97 6.34 8.56 4.99
CA ASN A 97 6.82 9.44 6.07
C ASN A 97 6.40 8.98 7.47
N GLN A 98 5.34 8.20 7.58
CA GLN A 98 4.91 7.59 8.83
C GLN A 98 5.66 6.28 9.15
N ASN A 99 6.65 5.89 8.35
CA ASN A 99 7.36 4.61 8.41
C ASN A 99 6.42 3.39 8.37
N VAL A 100 5.18 3.55 7.90
CA VAL A 100 4.23 2.43 7.83
C VAL A 100 4.56 1.50 6.66
N ALA A 101 5.44 1.93 5.74
CA ALA A 101 6.06 1.06 4.73
C ALA A 101 7.03 0.04 5.37
N MET A 102 7.63 0.36 6.53
CA MET A 102 8.59 -0.51 7.21
C MET A 102 7.94 -1.59 8.10
N MET A 103 6.61 -1.68 8.17
CA MET A 103 5.99 -2.39 9.31
C MET A 103 5.06 -3.54 9.02
N ASN A 104 4.76 -3.92 7.77
CA ASN A 104 4.04 -5.17 7.55
C ASN A 104 4.42 -5.81 6.23
N THR A 105 5.06 -6.98 6.30
CA THR A 105 4.92 -7.95 5.22
C THR A 105 3.46 -8.42 5.16
N SER A 106 2.97 -8.89 4.02
CA SER A 106 1.58 -9.34 3.84
C SER A 106 1.15 -10.40 4.88
N PHE A 107 2.11 -11.08 5.49
CA PHE A 107 1.94 -12.10 6.55
C PHE A 107 1.65 -11.53 7.94
N GLU A 108 1.96 -10.26 8.20
CA GLU A 108 1.80 -9.61 9.52
C GLU A 108 0.51 -8.81 9.64
N ILE A 109 -0.29 -8.74 8.57
CA ILE A 109 -1.55 -8.02 8.55
C ILE A 109 -2.63 -8.90 9.23
N PRO A 110 -3.11 -8.55 10.44
CA PRO A 110 -4.19 -9.32 11.05
C PRO A 110 -5.43 -9.27 10.15
N MET A 111 -6.04 -10.44 9.96
CA MET A 111 -7.24 -10.68 9.16
C MET A 111 -8.51 -10.14 9.84
N GLU A 112 -8.39 -9.13 10.69
CA GLU A 112 -9.51 -8.55 11.42
C GLU A 112 -10.40 -7.74 10.48
N GLU A 113 -11.70 -8.05 10.53
CA GLU A 113 -12.77 -7.24 9.97
C GLU A 113 -12.87 -5.93 10.76
N LYS A 114 -12.12 -4.92 10.33
CA LYS A 114 -12.26 -3.57 10.89
C LYS A 114 -13.60 -3.00 10.46
N SER A 115 -14.50 -2.82 11.42
CA SER A 115 -15.75 -2.09 11.28
C SER A 115 -15.49 -0.60 11.01
N GLY A 116 -16.31 0.01 10.15
CA GLY A 116 -16.20 1.42 9.76
C GLY A 116 -16.14 1.62 8.25
N SER A 117 -16.41 2.84 7.79
CA SER A 117 -16.35 3.20 6.37
C SER A 117 -14.91 3.18 5.84
N ALA A 118 -14.73 3.02 4.53
CA ALA A 118 -13.42 2.98 3.90
C ALA A 118 -12.58 4.22 4.26
N ILE A 119 -13.22 5.39 4.29
CA ILE A 119 -12.57 6.65 4.66
C ILE A 119 -12.14 6.70 6.14
N GLN A 120 -12.92 6.12 7.06
CA GLN A 120 -12.53 6.03 8.47
C GLN A 120 -11.30 5.14 8.62
N ARG A 121 -11.29 3.99 7.93
CA ARG A 121 -10.17 3.04 7.93
C ARG A 121 -8.92 3.64 7.28
N LEU A 122 -9.07 4.38 6.18
CA LEU A 122 -7.98 5.12 5.53
C LEU A 122 -7.43 6.22 6.44
N THR A 123 -8.32 6.96 7.10
CA THR A 123 -7.97 8.02 8.06
C THR A 123 -7.15 7.47 9.22
N GLN A 124 -7.54 6.33 9.79
CA GLN A 124 -6.76 5.66 10.83
C GLN A 124 -5.42 5.15 10.29
N ARG A 125 -5.42 4.50 9.13
CA ARG A 125 -4.22 3.86 8.55
C ARG A 125 -3.13 4.86 8.17
N LEU A 126 -3.52 6.03 7.67
CA LEU A 126 -2.61 7.11 7.26
C LEU A 126 -2.56 8.25 8.28
N ASN A 127 -3.15 8.06 9.48
CA ASN A 127 -3.33 9.08 10.52
C ASN A 127 -3.66 10.46 9.93
N LEU A 128 -4.70 10.53 9.07
CA LEU A 128 -5.06 11.73 8.31
C LEU A 128 -5.61 12.85 9.20
N ILE A 129 -5.94 12.56 10.47
CA ILE A 129 -6.33 13.55 11.48
C ILE A 129 -5.20 14.58 11.68
N SER A 130 -3.94 14.12 11.60
CA SER A 130 -2.76 14.99 11.68
C SER A 130 -2.42 15.72 10.37
N ALA A 131 -3.19 15.49 9.30
CA ALA A 131 -3.01 16.10 7.98
C ALA A 131 -4.37 16.58 7.42
N PRO A 132 -5.00 17.60 8.04
CA PRO A 132 -6.36 18.03 7.71
C PRO A 132 -6.52 18.48 6.25
N ASN A 133 -5.46 19.03 5.64
CA ASN A 133 -5.48 19.42 4.23
C ASN A 133 -5.74 18.23 3.30
N LEU A 134 -5.08 17.08 3.54
CA LEU A 134 -5.29 15.86 2.75
C LEU A 134 -6.69 15.29 3.00
N LEU A 135 -7.15 15.32 4.24
CA LEU A 135 -8.50 14.85 4.57
C LEU A 135 -9.58 15.69 3.88
N ASN A 136 -9.38 17.00 3.80
CA ASN A 136 -10.29 17.90 3.10
C ASN A 136 -10.30 17.61 1.59
N GLU A 137 -9.15 17.38 0.96
CA GLU A 137 -9.06 17.07 -0.48
C GLU A 137 -9.62 15.71 -0.88
N ILE A 138 -9.66 14.75 0.06
CA ILE A 138 -10.38 13.49 -0.11
C ILE A 138 -11.90 13.73 -0.02
N ASN A 139 -12.32 14.71 0.79
CA ASN A 139 -13.72 15.03 1.00
C ASN A 139 -14.33 15.94 -0.07
N LEU A 140 -13.50 16.67 -0.81
CA LEU A 140 -13.84 17.43 -2.02
C LEU A 140 -14.02 16.52 -3.23
#